data_AF-A0A6A5APF8-F1
#
_entry.id   AF-A0A6A5APF8-F1
#
_cell.length_a   1.000
_cell.length_b   1.000
_cell.length_c   1.000
_cell.angle_alpha   90.00
_cell.angle_beta   90.00
_cell.angle_gamma   90.00
#
_symmetry.space_group_name_H-M   'P 1'
#
loop_
_entity.id
_entity.type
_entity.pdbx_description
1 polymer ?
#
loop_
_entity_poly.entity_id
_entity_poly.type
_entity_poly.pdbx_seq_one_letter_code
_entity_poly.pdbx_strand_id
1 'polypeptide(L)'
;KVLDVLDIQHGPGHAEVKFVRGEPCLIEIGARCHGREGTDMPILDRCQGYNQVGATVDAYFDKQAFQALPKMPTSLKAHGIKTTLVSYEHGVLHSMPGLSEIESMPSFVDKKIRHTEGVKMAPTIDMFTTPGCVLMVHPDATVLTQDYERIRELEVKGLYKLKKEPELTKVAAPIKALYSGGVEMDIRHIPVVTS
;
A
#
# COMPACT_ATOMS: atom_id res chain seq x y z
N LYS A 1 5.22 -27.48 5.86
CA LYS A 1 4.93 -27.56 7.31
C LYS A 1 3.61 -26.89 7.66
N VAL A 2 3.51 -25.55 7.61
CA VAL A 2 2.25 -24.85 7.94
C VAL A 2 1.14 -25.18 6.94
N LEU A 3 1.43 -25.10 5.64
CA LEU A 3 0.47 -25.43 4.58
C LEU A 3 -0.07 -26.86 4.73
N ASP A 4 0.83 -27.84 4.95
CA ASP A 4 0.45 -29.25 5.15
C ASP A 4 -0.47 -29.44 6.36
N VAL A 5 -0.19 -28.77 7.49
CA VAL A 5 -1.00 -28.88 8.72
C VAL A 5 -2.40 -28.28 8.54
N LEU A 6 -2.53 -27.26 7.69
CA LEU A 6 -3.79 -26.61 7.38
C LEU A 6 -4.49 -27.20 6.15
N ASP A 7 -3.95 -28.29 5.60
CA ASP A 7 -4.44 -28.97 4.39
C ASP A 7 -4.57 -28.05 3.16
N ILE A 8 -3.67 -27.07 3.04
CA ILE A 8 -3.60 -26.18 1.86
C ILE A 8 -2.74 -26.88 0.79
N GLN A 9 -3.39 -27.69 -0.04
CA GLN A 9 -2.74 -28.54 -1.05
C GLN A 9 -2.51 -27.85 -2.42
N HIS A 10 -3.35 -26.87 -2.76
CA HIS A 10 -3.37 -26.26 -4.09
C HIS A 10 -3.51 -24.74 -4.03
N GLY A 11 -2.91 -24.07 -5.01
CA GLY A 11 -2.97 -22.63 -5.15
C GLY A 11 -1.95 -21.86 -4.30
N PRO A 12 -2.03 -20.52 -4.33
CA PRO A 12 -1.09 -19.65 -3.63
C PRO A 12 -1.36 -19.57 -2.13
N GLY A 13 -0.29 -19.46 -1.36
CA GLY A 13 -0.35 -19.12 0.07
C GLY A 13 0.31 -17.75 0.35
N HIS A 14 -0.34 -16.92 1.14
CA HIS A 14 0.23 -15.70 1.68
C HIS A 14 0.39 -15.85 3.20
N ALA A 15 1.62 -15.68 3.70
CA ALA A 15 1.92 -15.78 5.13
C ALA A 15 2.51 -14.47 5.66
N GLU A 16 2.06 -14.08 6.86
CA GLU A 16 2.65 -13.01 7.64
C GLU A 16 3.45 -13.65 8.78
N VAL A 17 4.73 -13.32 8.86
CA VAL A 17 5.68 -13.93 9.81
C VAL A 17 6.45 -12.82 10.52
N LYS A 18 6.61 -12.94 11.84
CA LYS A 18 7.41 -12.05 12.66
C LYS A 18 8.61 -12.79 13.23
N PHE A 19 9.80 -12.20 13.16
CA PHE A 19 10.97 -12.77 13.81
C PHE A 19 10.97 -12.39 15.30
N VAL A 20 10.95 -13.38 16.18
CA VAL A 20 10.89 -13.20 17.64
C VAL A 20 11.99 -14.04 18.27
N ARG A 21 12.89 -13.40 19.01
CA ARG A 21 14.00 -14.06 19.74
C ARG A 21 14.87 -14.98 18.88
N GLY A 22 15.08 -14.62 17.61
CA GLY A 22 15.91 -15.40 16.69
C GLY A 22 15.15 -16.46 15.88
N GLU A 23 13.82 -16.56 16.03
CA GLU A 23 13.00 -17.57 15.35
C GLU A 23 11.82 -16.94 14.58
N PRO A 24 11.43 -17.52 13.43
CA PRO A 24 10.24 -17.08 12.71
C PRO A 24 8.96 -17.57 13.40
N CYS A 25 8.08 -16.63 13.75
CA CYS A 25 6.76 -16.89 14.32
C CYS A 25 5.67 -16.57 13.29
N LEU A 26 4.84 -17.54 12.96
CA LEU A 26 3.69 -17.34 12.07
C LEU A 26 2.63 -16.48 12.76
N ILE A 27 2.15 -15.45 12.08
CA ILE A 27 1.06 -14.57 12.53
C ILE A 27 -0.24 -14.95 11.81
N GLU A 28 -0.20 -14.98 10.48
CA GLU A 28 -1.35 -15.32 9.63
C GLU A 28 -0.89 -16.16 8.44
N ILE A 29 -1.76 -17.05 7.95
CA ILE A 29 -1.64 -17.62 6.62
C ILE A 29 -3.01 -17.71 5.94
N GLY A 30 -3.05 -17.33 4.66
CA GLY A 30 -4.24 -17.41 3.83
C GLY A 30 -3.97 -18.16 2.52
N ALA A 31 -4.90 -19.01 2.10
CA ALA A 31 -4.88 -19.70 0.80
C ALA A 31 -5.34 -18.77 -0.33
N ARG A 32 -4.56 -17.70 -0.55
CA ARG A 32 -4.80 -16.66 -1.57
C ARG A 32 -3.49 -16.00 -1.98
N CYS A 33 -3.53 -15.26 -3.08
CA CYS A 33 -2.44 -14.37 -3.47
C CYS A 33 -2.20 -13.26 -2.42
N HIS A 34 -0.99 -12.70 -2.45
CA HIS A 34 -0.70 -11.44 -1.79
C HIS A 34 -1.74 -10.37 -2.16
N GLY A 35 -2.09 -9.54 -1.17
CA GLY A 35 -3.10 -8.49 -1.34
C GLY A 35 -2.60 -7.30 -2.17
N ARG A 36 -3.19 -6.13 -1.91
CA ARG A 36 -2.83 -4.85 -2.54
C ARG A 36 -2.94 -4.88 -4.07
N GLU A 37 -3.97 -5.52 -4.60
CA GLU A 37 -4.31 -5.54 -6.04
C GLU A 37 -3.17 -6.03 -6.95
N GLY A 38 -2.21 -6.79 -6.39
CA GLY A 38 -1.05 -7.28 -7.14
C GLY A 38 -0.10 -6.17 -7.60
N THR A 39 -0.15 -4.97 -7.00
CA THR A 39 0.77 -3.87 -7.36
C THR A 39 2.25 -4.21 -7.15
N ASP A 40 2.55 -5.29 -6.43
CA ASP A 40 3.92 -5.67 -6.11
C ASP A 40 4.51 -6.58 -7.22
N MET A 41 3.67 -7.08 -8.16
CA MET A 41 4.09 -7.95 -9.26
C MET A 41 5.22 -7.34 -10.11
N PRO A 42 5.20 -6.05 -10.52
CA PRO A 42 6.29 -5.47 -11.32
C PRO A 42 7.65 -5.50 -10.60
N ILE A 43 7.65 -5.45 -9.27
CA ILE A 43 8.85 -5.56 -8.45
C ILE A 43 9.33 -7.02 -8.45
N LEU A 44 8.43 -7.96 -8.15
CA LEU A 44 8.75 -9.40 -8.09
C LEU A 44 9.28 -9.92 -9.43
N ASP A 45 8.67 -9.53 -10.55
CA ASP A 45 9.12 -9.94 -11.88
C ASP A 45 10.55 -9.47 -12.19
N ARG A 46 10.91 -8.26 -11.76
CA ARG A 46 12.27 -7.72 -11.99
C ARG A 46 13.29 -8.30 -11.02
N CYS A 47 12.92 -8.46 -9.75
CA CYS A 47 13.82 -8.92 -8.69
C CYS A 47 14.03 -10.45 -8.73
N GLN A 48 12.99 -11.23 -9.00
CA GLN A 48 13.01 -12.70 -8.94
C GLN A 48 12.91 -13.34 -10.33
N GLY A 49 12.30 -12.65 -11.30
CA GLY A 49 12.02 -13.20 -12.63
C GLY A 49 10.65 -13.86 -12.77
N TYR A 50 9.89 -13.94 -11.69
CA TYR A 50 8.53 -14.49 -11.65
C TYR A 50 7.78 -13.88 -10.46
N ASN A 51 6.46 -14.02 -10.44
CA ASN A 51 5.61 -13.59 -9.34
C ASN A 51 4.58 -14.68 -8.97
N GLN A 52 3.97 -14.54 -7.79
CA GLN A 52 3.03 -15.53 -7.26
C GLN A 52 1.77 -15.71 -8.13
N VAL A 53 1.28 -14.64 -8.77
CA VAL A 53 0.09 -14.71 -9.62
C VAL A 53 0.40 -15.50 -10.89
N GLY A 54 1.50 -15.19 -11.58
CA GLY A 54 1.97 -15.94 -12.74
C GLY A 54 2.21 -17.41 -12.42
N ALA A 55 2.94 -17.69 -11.33
CA ALA A 55 3.17 -19.06 -10.87
C ALA A 55 1.87 -19.81 -10.56
N THR A 56 0.85 -19.11 -10.04
CA THR A 56 -0.47 -19.70 -9.80
C THR A 56 -1.15 -20.06 -11.13
N VAL A 57 -1.13 -19.17 -12.12
CA VAL A 57 -1.68 -19.44 -13.46
C VAL A 57 -1.00 -20.67 -14.08
N ASP A 58 0.34 -20.72 -14.06
CA ASP A 58 1.10 -21.85 -14.59
C ASP A 58 0.74 -23.16 -13.86
N ALA A 59 0.55 -23.13 -12.54
CA ALA A 59 0.16 -24.32 -11.78
C ALA A 59 -1.15 -24.96 -12.28
N TYR A 60 -2.09 -24.14 -12.79
CA TYR A 60 -3.36 -24.63 -13.33
C TYR A 60 -3.31 -24.98 -14.82
N PHE A 61 -2.53 -24.24 -15.61
CA PHE A 61 -2.64 -24.28 -17.09
C PHE A 61 -1.33 -24.64 -17.82
N ASP A 62 -0.17 -24.54 -17.17
CA ASP A 62 1.13 -24.93 -17.71
C ASP A 62 2.02 -25.58 -16.64
N LYS A 63 1.77 -26.88 -16.42
CA LYS A 63 2.48 -27.66 -15.41
C LYS A 63 4.00 -27.70 -15.65
N GLN A 64 4.46 -27.62 -16.90
CA GLN A 64 5.89 -27.66 -17.21
C GLN A 64 6.56 -26.35 -16.79
N ALA A 65 5.95 -25.19 -17.10
CA ALA A 65 6.43 -23.89 -16.65
C ALA A 65 6.46 -23.81 -15.12
N PHE A 66 5.39 -24.26 -14.44
CA PHE A 66 5.34 -24.26 -12.98
C PHE A 66 6.42 -25.15 -12.35
N GLN A 67 6.66 -26.34 -12.91
CA GLN A 67 7.70 -27.26 -12.42
C GLN A 67 9.13 -26.75 -12.66
N ALA A 68 9.34 -25.84 -13.61
CA ALA A 68 10.63 -25.21 -13.85
C ALA A 68 10.98 -24.12 -12.82
N LEU A 69 9.99 -23.64 -12.04
CA LEU A 69 10.23 -22.66 -10.98
C LEU A 69 11.05 -23.28 -9.82
N PRO A 70 11.96 -22.50 -9.20
CA PRO A 70 12.71 -23.00 -8.06
C PRO A 70 11.79 -23.20 -6.85
N LYS A 71 12.09 -24.20 -6.01
CA LYS A 71 11.31 -24.47 -4.78
C LYS A 71 11.25 -23.27 -3.82
N MET A 72 12.28 -22.44 -3.83
CA MET A 72 12.40 -21.20 -3.06
C MET A 72 13.16 -20.18 -3.93
N PRO A 73 12.87 -18.88 -3.83
CA PRO A 73 13.74 -17.86 -4.41
C PRO A 73 15.16 -17.99 -3.83
N THR A 74 16.17 -18.15 -4.69
CA THR A 74 17.56 -18.38 -4.25
C THR A 74 18.41 -17.11 -4.35
N SER A 75 18.38 -16.44 -5.50
CA SER A 75 19.09 -15.19 -5.75
C SER A 75 18.17 -14.14 -6.37
N LEU A 76 18.32 -12.91 -5.90
CA LEU A 76 17.63 -11.76 -6.49
C LEU A 76 18.50 -11.18 -7.62
N LYS A 77 17.87 -10.84 -8.74
CA LYS A 77 18.48 -10.13 -9.89
C LYS A 77 18.63 -8.63 -9.63
N ALA A 78 17.82 -8.09 -8.73
CA ALA A 78 17.78 -6.70 -8.32
C ALA A 78 17.13 -6.57 -6.95
N HIS A 79 17.23 -5.39 -6.34
CA HIS A 79 16.55 -5.04 -5.10
C HIS A 79 15.28 -4.27 -5.41
N GLY A 80 14.24 -4.45 -4.60
CA GLY A 80 12.94 -3.83 -4.82
C GLY A 80 12.30 -3.35 -3.54
N ILE A 81 11.70 -2.16 -3.59
CA ILE A 81 10.94 -1.56 -2.48
C ILE A 81 9.62 -1.04 -3.04
N LYS A 82 8.53 -1.35 -2.34
CA LYS A 82 7.28 -0.62 -2.48
C LYS A 82 7.14 0.38 -1.34
N THR A 83 7.18 1.65 -1.71
CA THR A 83 7.13 2.79 -0.81
C THR A 83 5.67 3.23 -0.69
N THR A 84 4.99 2.83 0.39
CA THR A 84 3.66 3.39 0.70
C THR A 84 3.84 4.83 1.17
N LEU A 85 3.16 5.77 0.52
CA LEU A 85 3.34 7.19 0.76
C LEU A 85 2.68 7.60 2.09
N VAL A 86 3.28 8.56 2.77
CA VAL A 86 2.79 9.09 4.05
C VAL A 86 2.49 10.58 3.91
N SER A 87 1.36 11.01 4.43
CA SER A 87 1.05 12.42 4.69
C SER A 87 1.16 12.72 6.18
N TYR A 88 1.66 13.91 6.51
CA TYR A 88 1.82 14.38 7.90
C TYR A 88 0.94 15.58 8.25
N GLU A 89 0.24 16.15 7.27
CA GLU A 89 -0.45 17.44 7.42
C GLU A 89 -1.92 17.36 7.01
N HIS A 90 -2.73 18.20 7.65
CA HIS A 90 -4.11 18.44 7.24
C HIS A 90 -4.19 19.52 6.16
N GLY A 91 -5.05 19.32 5.17
CA GLY A 91 -5.35 20.34 4.18
C GLY A 91 -6.08 19.78 2.96
N VAL A 92 -6.31 20.63 1.97
CA VAL A 92 -6.84 20.19 0.66
C VAL A 92 -5.67 20.04 -0.29
N LEU A 93 -5.49 18.84 -0.87
CA LEU A 93 -4.44 18.59 -1.84
C LEU A 93 -4.63 19.50 -3.04
N HIS A 94 -3.64 20.35 -3.34
CA HIS A 94 -3.64 21.14 -4.56
C HIS A 94 -2.81 20.48 -5.65
N SER A 95 -1.62 19.98 -5.31
CA SER A 95 -0.79 19.24 -6.25
C SER A 95 0.28 18.41 -5.53
N MET A 96 0.96 17.53 -6.28
CA MET A 96 2.06 16.71 -5.78
C MET A 96 3.36 16.99 -6.54
N PRO A 97 3.99 18.17 -6.38
CA PRO A 97 5.13 18.57 -7.21
C PRO A 97 6.35 17.65 -7.07
N GLY A 98 6.57 17.04 -5.90
CA GLY A 98 7.67 16.10 -5.72
C GLY A 98 7.56 14.81 -6.54
N LEU A 99 6.39 14.50 -7.13
CA LEU A 99 6.27 13.32 -7.99
C LEU A 99 7.19 13.40 -9.22
N SER A 100 7.44 14.59 -9.78
CA SER A 100 8.35 14.70 -10.93
C SER A 100 9.79 14.34 -10.58
N GLU A 101 10.22 14.66 -9.36
CA GLU A 101 11.54 14.26 -8.85
C GLU A 101 11.58 12.74 -8.67
N ILE A 102 10.55 12.16 -8.07
CA ILE A 102 10.43 10.71 -7.87
C ILE A 102 10.45 9.94 -9.20
N GLU A 103 9.73 10.42 -10.21
CA GLU A 103 9.69 9.78 -11.54
C GLU A 103 11.03 9.84 -12.29
N SER A 104 11.90 10.76 -11.89
CA SER A 104 13.26 10.88 -12.45
C SER A 104 14.31 10.05 -11.71
N MET A 105 13.94 9.42 -10.59
CA MET A 105 14.87 8.61 -9.79
C MET A 105 15.31 7.35 -10.56
N PRO A 106 16.58 6.94 -10.47
CA PRO A 106 17.09 5.75 -11.14
C PRO A 106 16.34 4.46 -10.78
N SER A 107 15.85 4.36 -9.55
CA SER A 107 15.11 3.18 -9.10
C SER A 107 13.62 3.20 -9.46
N PHE A 108 13.08 4.30 -10.01
CA PHE A 108 11.64 4.42 -10.26
C PHE A 108 11.13 3.39 -11.29
N VAL A 109 10.03 2.71 -10.96
CA VAL A 109 9.35 1.78 -11.85
C VAL A 109 7.94 2.24 -12.20
N ASP A 110 7.13 2.55 -11.19
CA ASP A 110 5.72 2.92 -11.35
C ASP A 110 5.20 3.63 -10.10
N LYS A 111 4.03 4.26 -10.20
CA LYS A 111 3.28 4.82 -9.06
C LYS A 111 1.80 4.46 -9.14
N LYS A 112 1.18 4.26 -7.97
CA LYS A 112 -0.27 4.12 -7.81
C LYS A 112 -0.74 5.19 -6.84
N ILE A 113 -1.15 6.33 -7.38
CA ILE A 113 -1.62 7.48 -6.60
C ILE A 113 -3.13 7.37 -6.42
N ARG A 114 -3.60 7.43 -5.18
CA ARG A 114 -5.02 7.39 -4.82
C ARG A 114 -5.58 8.78 -4.57
N HIS A 115 -4.78 9.67 -3.99
CA HIS A 115 -5.21 11.03 -3.67
C HIS A 115 -4.93 11.97 -4.85
N THR A 116 -5.98 12.62 -5.35
CA THR A 116 -5.92 13.60 -6.44
C THR A 116 -6.17 15.01 -5.92
N GLU A 117 -5.92 16.03 -6.75
CA GLU A 117 -6.27 17.42 -6.41
C GLU A 117 -7.73 17.53 -5.91
N GLY A 118 -7.95 18.34 -4.88
CA GLY A 118 -9.24 18.57 -4.24
C GLY A 118 -9.56 17.64 -3.08
N VAL A 119 -8.84 16.53 -2.91
CA VAL A 119 -9.06 15.61 -1.78
C VAL A 119 -8.59 16.25 -0.47
N LYS A 120 -9.39 16.07 0.58
CA LYS A 120 -8.98 16.40 1.95
C LYS A 120 -7.94 15.39 2.43
N MET A 121 -6.73 15.88 2.67
CA MET A 121 -5.64 15.10 3.25
C MET A 121 -5.64 15.27 4.77
N ALA A 122 -5.32 14.17 5.44
CA ALA A 122 -5.07 14.09 6.86
C ALA A 122 -3.79 13.26 7.07
N PRO A 123 -3.16 13.34 8.26
CA PRO A 123 -2.07 12.46 8.62
C PRO A 123 -2.43 10.99 8.38
N THR A 124 -1.51 10.26 7.74
CA THR A 124 -1.72 8.84 7.43
C THR A 124 -1.67 8.03 8.72
N ILE A 125 -2.76 7.33 9.02
CA ILE A 125 -2.90 6.46 10.21
C ILE A 125 -3.20 5.01 9.84
N ASP A 126 -3.58 4.76 8.57
CA ASP A 126 -3.96 3.45 8.06
C ASP A 126 -3.78 3.36 6.53
N MET A 127 -4.19 2.24 5.95
CA MET A 127 -4.15 2.02 4.51
C MET A 127 -5.12 2.93 3.73
N PHE A 128 -6.22 3.38 4.32
CA PHE A 128 -7.21 4.18 3.59
C PHE A 128 -6.76 5.63 3.44
N THR A 129 -6.05 6.13 4.44
CA THR A 129 -5.46 7.48 4.53
C THR A 129 -4.10 7.61 3.85
N THR A 130 -3.58 6.54 3.21
CA THR A 130 -2.36 6.65 2.40
C THR A 130 -2.61 7.40 1.07
N PRO A 131 -1.76 8.36 0.70
CA PRO A 131 -1.84 9.03 -0.60
C PRO A 131 -1.67 8.10 -1.80
N GLY A 132 -0.94 7.00 -1.64
CA GLY A 132 -0.64 6.06 -2.72
C GLY A 132 0.63 5.27 -2.44
N CYS A 133 1.24 4.73 -3.50
CA CYS A 133 2.54 4.08 -3.39
C CYS A 133 3.41 4.31 -4.63
N VAL A 134 4.72 4.18 -4.43
CA VAL A 134 5.75 4.21 -5.47
C VAL A 134 6.44 2.84 -5.46
N LEU A 135 6.64 2.28 -6.65
CA LEU A 135 7.34 1.02 -6.86
C LEU A 135 8.74 1.35 -7.34
N MET A 136 9.74 0.76 -6.69
CA MET A 136 11.14 1.02 -6.98
C MET A 136 11.91 -0.28 -7.12
N VAL A 137 12.79 -0.35 -8.12
CA VAL A 137 13.69 -1.48 -8.37
C VAL A 137 15.03 -0.95 -8.86
N HIS A 138 16.13 -1.45 -8.29
CA HIS A 138 17.46 -1.15 -8.80
C HIS A 138 18.44 -2.31 -8.55
N PRO A 139 19.41 -2.59 -9.45
CA PRO A 139 20.43 -3.61 -9.23
C PRO A 139 21.36 -3.31 -8.04
N ASP A 140 21.64 -2.02 -7.79
CA ASP A 140 22.40 -1.56 -6.62
C ASP A 140 21.46 -1.19 -5.47
N ALA A 141 21.57 -1.91 -4.35
CA ALA A 141 20.82 -1.66 -3.13
C ALA A 141 21.07 -0.28 -2.52
N THR A 142 22.25 0.29 -2.73
CA THR A 142 22.62 1.61 -2.21
C THR A 142 21.81 2.71 -2.88
N VAL A 143 21.72 2.69 -4.22
CA VAL A 143 20.89 3.61 -4.99
C VAL A 143 19.42 3.48 -4.60
N LEU A 144 18.91 2.24 -4.48
CA LEU A 144 17.53 2.00 -4.05
C LEU A 144 17.24 2.59 -2.66
N THR A 145 18.20 2.46 -1.74
CA THR A 145 18.06 2.99 -0.37
C THR A 145 18.10 4.52 -0.36
N GLN A 146 18.99 5.13 -1.15
CA GLN A 146 19.08 6.58 -1.29
C GLN A 146 17.79 7.19 -1.89
N ASP A 147 17.26 6.59 -2.95
CA ASP A 147 16.00 7.02 -3.55
C ASP A 147 14.83 6.85 -2.56
N TYR A 148 14.77 5.73 -1.83
CA TYR A 148 13.79 5.51 -0.77
C TYR A 148 13.84 6.60 0.30
N GLU A 149 15.03 6.88 0.84
CA GLU A 149 15.24 7.91 1.87
C GLU A 149 14.84 9.29 1.34
N ARG A 150 15.18 9.59 0.08
CA ARG A 150 14.79 10.85 -0.55
C ARG A 150 13.27 11.00 -0.67
N ILE A 151 12.53 9.92 -0.96
CA ILE A 151 11.06 9.97 -0.91
C ILE A 151 10.57 10.30 0.50
N ARG A 152 11.17 9.73 1.54
CA ARG A 152 10.79 10.00 2.93
C ARG A 152 11.02 11.47 3.31
N GLU A 153 12.10 12.09 2.80
CA GLU A 153 12.32 13.53 2.95
C GLU A 153 11.24 14.36 2.23
N LEU A 154 10.91 13.98 0.99
CA LEU A 154 9.89 14.67 0.20
C LEU A 154 8.51 14.60 0.87
N GLU A 155 8.15 13.48 1.50
CA GLU A 155 6.89 13.33 2.24
C GLU A 155 6.75 14.35 3.38
N VAL A 156 7.84 14.69 4.06
CA VAL A 156 7.87 15.74 5.08
C VAL A 156 7.75 17.11 4.44
N LYS A 157 8.48 17.34 3.34
CA LYS A 157 8.42 18.61 2.61
C LYS A 157 8.79 18.45 1.14
N GLY A 158 7.86 18.84 0.26
CA GLY A 158 8.09 18.93 -1.18
C GLY A 158 7.26 17.96 -2.01
N LEU A 159 6.82 16.83 -1.44
CA LEU A 159 5.94 15.90 -2.13
C LEU A 159 4.54 16.47 -2.32
N TYR A 160 3.97 17.08 -1.28
CA TYR A 160 2.60 17.59 -1.28
C TYR A 160 2.58 19.12 -1.22
N LYS A 161 1.68 19.72 -2.01
CA LYS A 161 1.29 21.13 -1.87
C LYS A 161 -0.16 21.17 -1.40
N LEU A 162 -0.36 21.56 -0.14
CA LEU A 162 -1.69 21.65 0.47
C LEU A 162 -2.18 23.10 0.49
N LYS A 163 -3.47 23.29 0.24
CA LYS A 163 -4.19 24.52 0.60
C LYS A 163 -4.70 24.35 2.02
N LYS A 164 -4.53 25.39 2.86
CA LYS A 164 -5.19 25.42 4.16
C LYS A 164 -6.70 25.33 3.94
N GLU A 165 -7.39 24.50 4.72
CA GLU A 165 -8.84 24.56 4.74
C GLU A 165 -9.26 25.98 5.15
N PRO A 166 -10.21 26.62 4.44
CA PRO A 166 -10.80 27.83 4.96
C PRO A 166 -11.38 27.51 6.33
N GLU A 167 -11.04 28.30 7.35
CA GLU A 167 -11.73 28.20 8.63
C GLU A 167 -13.23 28.30 8.34
N LEU A 168 -13.99 27.28 8.73
CA LEU A 168 -15.43 27.39 8.81
C LEU A 168 -15.69 28.59 9.71
N THR A 169 -16.08 29.71 9.13
CA THR A 169 -16.61 30.84 9.89
C THR A 169 -17.77 30.25 10.65
N LYS A 170 -17.65 30.15 11.98
CA LYS A 170 -18.73 29.70 12.85
C LYS A 170 -19.84 30.72 12.70
N VAL A 171 -20.71 30.54 11.72
CA VAL A 171 -21.98 31.25 11.69
C VAL A 171 -22.75 30.64 12.84
N ALA A 172 -22.84 31.38 13.94
CA ALA A 172 -23.70 31.04 15.06
C ALA A 172 -25.14 31.01 14.53
N ALA A 173 -25.58 29.84 14.09
CA ALA A 173 -26.99 29.59 13.87
C ALA A 173 -27.66 29.63 15.26
N PRO A 174 -28.62 30.52 15.53
CA PRO A 174 -29.35 30.47 16.78
C PRO A 174 -30.07 29.13 16.83
N ILE A 175 -29.70 28.28 17.79
CA ILE A 175 -30.43 27.06 18.11
C ILE A 175 -31.79 27.52 18.66
N LYS A 176 -32.81 27.57 17.79
CA LYS A 176 -34.19 27.54 18.26
C LYS A 176 -34.45 26.13 18.78
N ALA A 177 -34.50 26.01 20.10
CA ALA A 177 -34.96 24.81 20.77
C ALA A 177 -36.41 24.52 20.33
N LEU A 178 -36.58 23.48 19.50
CA LEU A 178 -37.84 22.79 19.29
C LEU A 178 -37.63 21.35 19.74
N TYR A 179 -37.67 21.15 21.05
CA TYR A 179 -37.89 19.83 21.63
C TYR A 179 -39.31 19.80 22.19
N SER A 180 -40.21 19.16 21.46
CA SER A 180 -41.43 18.57 22.02
C SER A 180 -41.63 17.20 21.41
N GLY A 181 -41.15 16.18 22.13
CA GLY A 181 -41.62 14.79 22.06
C GLY A 181 -41.05 13.91 20.94
N GLY A 182 -40.43 12.79 21.35
CA GLY A 182 -40.45 11.56 20.55
C GLY A 182 -39.10 10.88 20.30
N VAL A 183 -38.81 9.90 21.14
CA VAL A 183 -38.04 8.66 20.90
C VAL A 183 -36.59 8.80 20.38
N GLU A 184 -35.66 8.46 21.26
CA GLU A 184 -34.26 8.19 20.96
C GLU A 184 -34.13 6.86 20.20
N MET A 185 -33.64 6.90 18.96
CA MET A 185 -33.16 5.72 18.23
C MET A 185 -31.65 5.85 18.04
N ASP A 186 -30.89 4.99 18.72
CA ASP A 186 -29.46 4.75 18.48
C ASP A 186 -29.30 4.09 17.10
N ILE A 187 -28.85 4.85 16.11
CA ILE A 187 -28.43 4.31 14.82
C ILE A 187 -26.96 4.69 14.61
N ARG A 188 -26.07 3.88 15.18
CA ARG A 188 -24.72 3.68 14.67
C ARG A 188 -24.79 3.17 13.23
N HIS A 189 -24.85 4.09 12.27
CA HIS A 189 -24.57 3.85 10.86
C HIS A 189 -23.60 4.91 10.34
N ILE A 190 -22.35 4.49 10.21
CA ILE A 190 -21.32 5.18 9.42
C ILE A 190 -21.63 4.82 7.96
N PRO A 191 -21.91 5.79 7.06
CA PRO A 191 -21.94 5.48 5.64
C PRO A 191 -20.51 5.24 5.16
N VAL A 192 -20.22 3.98 4.83
CA VAL A 192 -19.08 3.62 3.97
C VAL A 192 -19.41 4.15 2.58
N VAL A 193 -18.74 5.22 2.16
CA VAL A 193 -18.72 5.65 0.76
C VAL A 193 -17.60 4.86 0.09
N THR A 194 -17.96 3.81 -0.63
CA THR A 194 -17.07 3.11 -1.56
C THR A 194 -16.99 3.92 -2.86
N SER A 195 -15.78 4.32 -3.25
CA SER A 195 -15.41 4.63 -4.63
C SER A 195 -14.48 3.55 -5.13
#